data_AF-A8UIK8-F1
#
_entry.id   AF-A8UIK8-F1
#
_cell.length_a   1.000
_cell.length_b   1.000
_cell.length_c   1.000
_cell.angle_alpha   90.00
_cell.angle_beta   90.00
_cell.angle_gamma   90.00
#
_symmetry.space_group_name_H-M   'P 1'
#
loop_
_entity.id
_entity.type
_entity.pdbx_description
1 polymer ?
#
loop_
_entity_poly.entity_id
_entity_poly.type
_entity_poly.pdbx_seq_one_letter_code
_entity_poly.pdbx_strand_id
1 'polypeptide(L)'
;MKNYNEIIGFAIIVIALLLMVLIIARYTYLIKKELINKGVYSENRSVKYKYLDIGCIVFGLGVGLLVSSIFTSMTLSEDTTDLLVWGTILIFGAAGLVAAHFIRKKLES
;
A
#
# COMPACT_ATOMS: atom_id res chain seq x y z
N MET A 1 -6.17 28.01 -19.52
CA MET A 1 -6.85 27.53 -18.29
C MET A 1 -6.56 26.05 -17.96
N LYS A 2 -6.26 25.17 -18.92
CA LYS A 2 -6.00 23.74 -18.67
C LYS A 2 -4.78 23.46 -17.77
N ASN A 3 -3.66 24.15 -18.01
CA ASN A 3 -2.41 23.96 -17.27
C ASN A 3 -2.50 24.35 -15.78
N TYR A 4 -3.36 25.30 -15.41
CA TYR A 4 -3.53 25.70 -14.01
C TYR A 4 -4.21 24.61 -13.19
N ASN A 5 -5.20 23.92 -13.76
CA ASN A 5 -5.89 22.82 -13.09
C ASN A 5 -4.99 21.60 -12.90
N GLU A 6 -4.11 21.30 -13.86
CA GLU A 6 -3.14 20.20 -13.75
C GLU A 6 -2.13 20.45 -12.62
N ILE A 7 -1.62 21.68 -12.51
CA ILE A 7 -0.67 22.07 -11.44
C ILE A 7 -1.35 22.00 -10.07
N ILE A 8 -2.61 22.46 -9.95
CA ILE A 8 -3.39 22.40 -8.71
C ILE A 8 -3.65 20.94 -8.31
N GLY A 9 -4.03 20.09 -9.27
CA GLY A 9 -4.26 18.66 -9.04
C GLY A 9 -3.00 17.96 -8.51
N PHE A 10 -1.85 18.24 -9.14
CA PHE A 10 -0.57 17.70 -8.69
C PHE A 10 -0.20 18.18 -7.27
N ALA A 11 -0.38 19.47 -6.99
CA ALA A 11 -0.10 20.04 -5.67
C ALA A 11 -0.93 19.39 -4.56
N ILE A 12 -2.23 19.14 -4.80
CA ILE A 12 -3.12 18.48 -3.84
C ILE A 12 -2.62 17.07 -3.51
N ILE A 13 -2.20 16.29 -4.51
CA ILE A 13 -1.68 14.93 -4.30
C ILE A 13 -0.41 14.95 -3.45
N VAL A 14 0.51 15.87 -3.73
CA VAL A 14 1.77 16.02 -2.97
C VAL A 14 1.49 16.43 -1.52
N ILE A 15 0.58 17.38 -1.30
CA ILE A 15 0.20 17.82 0.05
C ILE A 15 -0.44 16.66 0.83
N ALA A 16 -1.33 15.89 0.20
CA ALA A 16 -1.96 14.73 0.83
C ALA A 16 -0.93 13.67 1.26
N LEU A 17 0.05 13.37 0.40
CA LEU A 17 1.16 12.46 0.71
C LEU A 17 1.99 12.94 1.90
N LEU A 18 2.36 14.23 1.92
CA LEU A 18 3.12 14.82 3.03
C LEU A 18 2.34 14.76 4.35
N LEU A 19 1.05 15.10 4.34
CA LEU A 19 0.19 15.00 5.53
C LEU A 19 0.08 13.56 6.03
N MET A 20 -0.07 12.59 5.12
CA MET A 20 -0.15 11.18 5.48
C MET A 20 1.12 10.72 6.21
N VAL A 21 2.31 11.04 5.67
CA VAL A 21 3.60 10.71 6.29
C VAL A 21 3.72 11.37 7.67
N LEU A 22 3.33 12.64 7.79
CA LEU A 22 3.41 13.41 9.03
C LEU A 22 2.50 12.79 10.10
N ILE A 23 1.26 12.42 9.75
CA ILE A 23 0.32 11.73 10.64
C ILE A 23 0.93 10.41 11.14
N ILE A 24 1.45 9.58 10.23
CA ILE A 24 2.04 8.28 10.58
C ILE A 24 3.24 8.46 11.51
N ALA A 25 4.13 9.40 11.21
CA ALA A 25 5.30 9.68 12.03
C ALA A 25 4.90 10.14 13.45
N ARG A 26 3.92 11.06 13.54
CA ARG A 26 3.42 11.60 14.80
C ARG A 26 2.73 10.55 15.65
N TYR A 27 1.92 9.68 15.04
CA TYR A 27 1.29 8.55 15.73
C TYR A 27 2.33 7.54 16.22
N THR A 28 3.29 7.18 15.36
CA THR A 28 4.35 6.23 15.71
C THR A 28 5.18 6.74 16.89
N TYR A 29 5.49 8.04 16.92
CA TYR A 29 6.19 8.67 18.02
C TYR A 29 5.41 8.59 19.34
N LEU A 30 4.12 8.94 19.32
CA LEU A 30 3.27 8.88 20.52
C LEU A 30 3.11 7.46 21.05
N ILE A 31 2.93 6.48 20.16
CA ILE A 31 2.84 5.07 20.55
C ILE A 31 4.14 4.61 21.20
N LYS A 32 5.30 4.88 20.60
CA LYS A 32 6.61 4.53 21.17
C LYS A 32 6.82 5.21 22.54
N LYS A 33 6.42 6.47 22.68
CA LYS A 33 6.51 7.21 23.95
C LYS A 33 5.67 6.56 25.04
N GLU A 34 4.42 6.20 24.74
CA GLU A 34 3.52 5.52 25.69
C GLU A 34 4.01 4.11 26.06
N LEU A 35 4.57 3.36 25.11
CA LEU A 35 5.12 2.02 25.37
C LEU A 35 6.30 2.07 26.35
N ILE A 36 7.20 3.05 26.19
CA ILE A 36 8.32 3.28 27.11
C ILE A 36 7.80 3.67 28.50
N ASN A 37 6.80 4.55 28.57
CA ASN A 37 6.21 5.00 29.83
C ASN A 37 5.51 3.86 30.61
N LYS A 38 4.98 2.87 29.90
CA LYS A 38 4.34 1.68 30.48
C LYS A 38 5.33 0.55 30.82
N GLY A 39 6.63 0.76 30.62
CA GLY A 39 7.67 -0.25 30.89
C GLY A 39 7.60 -1.47 29.96
N VAL A 40 6.80 -1.41 28.89
CA VAL A 40 6.67 -2.50 27.93
C VAL A 40 7.80 -2.34 26.92
N TYR A 41 8.91 -3.06 27.13
CA TYR A 41 9.92 -3.21 26.10
C TYR A 41 9.25 -3.90 24.91
N SER A 42 9.04 -3.14 23.85
CA SER A 42 8.61 -3.68 22.56
C SER A 42 9.79 -4.48 22.04
N GLU A 43 9.82 -5.76 22.43
CA GLU A 43 10.75 -6.74 21.89
C GLU A 43 10.70 -6.65 20.37
N ASN A 44 11.87 -6.80 19.76
CA ASN A 44 12.18 -6.59 18.36
C ASN A 44 11.46 -7.59 17.41
N ARG A 45 10.18 -7.89 17.63
CA ARG A 45 9.31 -8.75 16.81
C ARG A 45 8.94 -8.10 15.48
N SER A 46 9.01 -6.78 15.37
CA SER A 46 8.60 -6.06 14.14
C SER A 46 9.53 -6.33 12.94
N VAL A 47 10.80 -6.68 13.16
CA VAL A 47 11.76 -6.87 12.07
C VAL A 47 11.55 -8.21 11.35
N LYS A 48 11.09 -9.25 12.07
CA LYS A 48 10.92 -10.60 11.51
C LYS A 48 9.73 -10.69 10.55
N TYR A 49 8.65 -9.95 10.82
CA TYR A 49 7.43 -9.99 10.00
C TYR A 49 7.41 -8.95 8.86
N LYS A 50 8.29 -7.95 8.90
CA LYS A 50 8.37 -6.90 7.87
C LYS A 50 8.76 -7.45 6.48
N TYR A 51 9.60 -8.48 6.44
CA TYR A 51 9.94 -9.18 5.19
C TYR A 51 8.79 -10.04 4.65
N LEU A 52 7.89 -10.50 5.53
CA LEU A 52 6.74 -11.28 5.11
C LEU A 52 5.63 -10.37 4.54
N ASP A 53 5.49 -9.15 5.11
CA ASP A 53 4.64 -8.10 4.56
C ASP A 53 5.08 -7.70 3.14
N ILE A 54 6.37 -7.37 2.95
CA ILE A 54 6.87 -6.94 1.65
C ILE A 54 6.76 -8.06 0.61
N GLY A 55 7.01 -9.32 1.00
CA GLY A 55 6.88 -10.47 0.12
C GLY A 55 5.45 -10.67 -0.39
N CYS A 56 4.45 -10.53 0.49
CA CYS A 56 3.05 -10.73 0.12
C CYS A 56 2.51 -9.57 -0.73
N ILE A 57 2.97 -8.33 -0.51
CA ILE A 57 2.65 -7.18 -1.36
C ILE A 57 3.25 -7.35 -2.76
N VAL A 58 4.54 -7.69 -2.85
CA VAL A 58 5.22 -7.91 -4.14
C VAL A 58 4.59 -9.07 -4.90
N PHE A 59 4.19 -10.14 -4.19
CA PHE A 59 3.49 -11.27 -4.79
C PHE A 59 2.10 -10.87 -5.31
N GLY A 60 1.32 -10.13 -4.54
CA GLY A 60 0.02 -9.60 -4.97
C GLY A 60 0.13 -8.71 -6.20
N LEU A 61 1.09 -7.77 -6.20
CA LEU A 61 1.35 -6.90 -7.37
C LEU A 61 1.82 -7.70 -8.59
N GLY A 62 2.69 -8.70 -8.41
CA GLY A 62 3.15 -9.57 -9.49
C GLY A 62 2.03 -10.37 -10.12
N VAL A 63 1.12 -10.94 -9.30
CA VAL A 63 -0.07 -11.64 -9.80
C VAL A 63 -1.03 -10.68 -10.51
N GLY A 64 -1.26 -9.49 -9.96
CA GLY A 64 -2.10 -8.46 -10.58
C GLY A 64 -1.58 -8.03 -11.97
N LEU A 65 -0.27 -7.90 -12.12
CA LEU A 65 0.39 -7.60 -13.40
C LEU A 65 0.26 -8.74 -14.41
N LEU A 66 0.41 -10.00 -13.98
CA LEU A 66 0.21 -11.15 -14.86
C LEU A 66 -1.23 -11.24 -15.37
N VAL A 67 -2.20 -11.00 -14.49
CA VAL A 67 -3.63 -10.98 -14.83
C VAL A 67 -3.95 -9.79 -15.76
N SER A 68 -3.36 -8.62 -15.54
CA SER A 68 -3.47 -7.45 -16.42
C SER A 68 -3.03 -7.72 -17.85
N SER A 69 -1.95 -8.50 -18.03
CA SER A 69 -1.43 -8.85 -19.36
C SER A 69 -2.43 -9.63 -20.21
N ILE A 70 -3.33 -10.39 -19.58
CA ILE A 70 -4.39 -11.15 -20.27
C ILE A 70 -5.45 -10.18 -20.81
N PHE A 71 -5.83 -9.17 -20.04
CA PHE A 71 -6.78 -8.13 -20.47
C PHE A 71 -6.22 -7.26 -21.60
N THR A 72 -4.92 -6.94 -21.56
CA THR A 72 -4.21 -6.27 -22.66
C THR A 72 -4.21 -7.07 -23.96
N SER A 73 -4.28 -8.40 -23.89
CA SER A 73 -4.25 -9.26 -25.08
C SER A 73 -5.64 -9.46 -25.72
N MET A 74 -6.71 -9.06 -25.03
CA MET A 74 -8.06 -9.02 -25.60
C MET A 74 -8.24 -7.70 -26.35
N THR A 75 -8.81 -7.76 -27.56
CA THR A 75 -9.15 -6.60 -28.39
C THR A 75 -10.31 -5.80 -27.79
N LEU A 76 -10.09 -5.21 -26.62
CA LEU A 76 -10.96 -4.21 -26.00
C LEU A 76 -10.48 -2.81 -26.37
N SER A 77 -11.40 -1.84 -26.33
CA SER A 77 -11.09 -0.42 -26.53
C SER A 77 -9.97 0.05 -25.59
N GLU A 78 -9.01 0.84 -26.09
CA GLU A 78 -7.80 1.28 -25.36
C GLU A 78 -8.12 1.83 -23.96
N ASP A 79 -9.13 2.70 -23.83
CA ASP A 79 -9.54 3.29 -22.55
C ASP A 79 -10.05 2.24 -21.54
N THR A 80 -10.72 1.18 -22.02
CA THR A 80 -11.26 0.14 -21.16
C THR A 80 -10.15 -0.81 -20.70
N THR A 81 -9.23 -1.13 -21.61
CA THR A 81 -8.06 -1.97 -21.32
C THR A 81 -7.18 -1.32 -20.26
N ASP A 82 -6.87 -0.02 -20.39
CA ASP A 82 -6.02 0.68 -19.42
C ASP A 82 -6.69 0.75 -18.04
N LEU A 83 -7.99 1.06 -17.99
CA LEU A 83 -8.75 1.08 -16.73
C LEU A 83 -8.78 -0.30 -16.03
N LEU A 84 -8.92 -1.40 -16.79
CA LEU A 84 -8.90 -2.76 -16.22
C LEU A 84 -7.51 -3.17 -15.74
N VAL A 85 -6.46 -2.79 -16.45
CA VAL A 85 -5.06 -3.03 -16.03
C VAL A 85 -4.81 -2.36 -14.68
N TRP A 86 -5.07 -1.06 -14.57
CA TRP A 86 -4.89 -0.34 -13.31
C TRP A 86 -5.78 -0.87 -12.19
N GLY A 87 -7.04 -1.22 -12.51
CA GLY A 87 -7.99 -1.79 -11.55
C GLY A 87 -7.52 -3.13 -10.99
N THR A 88 -7.06 -4.04 -11.83
CA THR A 88 -6.60 -5.37 -11.39
C THR A 88 -5.30 -5.29 -10.58
N ILE A 89 -4.36 -4.41 -10.95
CA ILE A 89 -3.14 -4.15 -10.15
C ILE A 89 -3.52 -3.65 -8.75
N LEU A 90 -4.45 -2.69 -8.64
CA LEU A 90 -4.88 -2.15 -7.35
C LEU A 90 -5.63 -3.19 -6.50
N ILE A 91 -6.53 -3.97 -7.09
CA ILE A 91 -7.31 -5.00 -6.36
C ILE A 91 -6.37 -6.09 -5.85
N PHE A 92 -5.48 -6.60 -6.69
CA PHE A 92 -4.54 -7.67 -6.29
C PHE A 92 -3.45 -7.16 -5.33
N GLY A 93 -2.99 -5.92 -5.48
CA GLY A 93 -2.09 -5.28 -4.52
C GLY A 93 -2.74 -5.10 -3.14
N ALA A 94 -4.00 -4.64 -3.10
CA ALA A 94 -4.76 -4.51 -1.85
C ALA A 94 -5.05 -5.88 -1.21
N ALA A 95 -5.41 -6.89 -2.01
CA ALA A 95 -5.62 -8.25 -1.54
C ALA A 95 -4.32 -8.85 -0.95
N GLY A 96 -3.17 -8.60 -1.58
CA GLY A 96 -1.85 -8.98 -1.07
C GLY A 96 -1.56 -8.35 0.30
N LEU A 97 -1.87 -7.06 0.48
CA LEU A 97 -1.71 -6.36 1.75
C LEU A 97 -2.63 -6.92 2.85
N VAL A 98 -3.89 -7.23 2.52
CA VAL A 98 -4.85 -7.84 3.46
C VAL A 98 -4.40 -9.25 3.87
N ALA A 99 -3.94 -10.05 2.91
CA ALA A 99 -3.40 -11.38 3.17
C ALA A 99 -2.16 -11.31 4.08
N ALA A 100 -1.27 -10.36 3.83
CA ALA A 100 -0.09 -10.10 4.65
C ALA A 100 -0.46 -9.80 6.11
N HIS A 101 -1.45 -8.92 6.30
CA HIS A 101 -1.96 -8.57 7.62
C HIS A 101 -2.59 -9.78 8.34
N PHE A 102 -3.33 -10.63 7.60
CA PHE A 102 -3.95 -11.83 8.15
C PHE A 102 -2.91 -12.90 8.56
N ILE A 103 -1.88 -13.10 7.73
CA ILE A 103 -0.78 -14.02 8.02
C ILE A 103 0.02 -13.53 9.24
N ARG A 104 0.27 -12.22 9.33
CA ARG A 104 0.92 -11.62 10.50
C ARG A 104 0.12 -11.86 11.79
N LYS A 105 -1.21 -11.64 11.75
CA LYS A 105 -2.10 -11.89 12.90
C LYS A 105 -2.11 -13.38 13.31
N LYS A 106 -2.04 -14.30 12.35
CA LYS A 106 -2.03 -15.75 12.60
C LYS A 106 -0.67 -16.27 13.12
N LEU A 107 0.44 -15.62 12.75
CA LEU A 107 1.79 -15.97 13.22
C LEU A 107 2.16 -15.32 14.56
N GLU A 108 1.47 -14.25 14.96
CA GLU A 108 1.60 -13.62 16.30
C GLU A 108 0.73 -14.31 17.38
N SER A 109 -0.16 -15.26 17.01
CA SER A 109 -0.97 -16.08 17.93
C SER A 109 -0.24 -17.38 18.30
#